data_AF-A0A7S0CD89-F1
#
_entry.id   AF-A0A7S0CD89-F1
#
_cell.length_a   1.000
_cell.length_b   1.000
_cell.length_c   1.000
_cell.angle_alpha   90.00
_cell.angle_beta   90.00
_cell.angle_gamma   90.00
#
_symmetry.space_group_name_H-M   'P 1'
#
loop_
_entity.id
_entity.type
_entity.pdbx_description
1 polymer ?
#
loop_
_entity_poly.entity_id
_entity_poly.type
_entity_poly.pdbx_seq_one_letter_code
_entity_poly.pdbx_strand_id
1 'polypeptide(L)'
;REGKDSIIENVDDSSESEIVEEIQQTLTVLEMLYRCTTTQLSNSFEKIGKELLPLLLSMLEDCIHKHERRDGPVFITSDQYSKGLDPNNVIMTKGTKIMAHLARTTQCLVPLANHRGFLSILRRISVTATLPDKSRFSALWTLGNLGCDADNMIMMANHPGLLDSLLEVADRDRSPEARCHAVKAMMNLAWRPENKTPMSEIPRLLSSMLRMLLYSGIVQARRHAASCLRFLASAPPKTKLRIVLHDNGSILSSVVNAASSDKDRYVRDCATGILSNLSCKETSKVMGEHPGLFDILAKVAVGDGGKASKIAAAALCSLSEHIQSANTKVLSNPLTPRKIDKGVVLVRSGGSSQIQSDGI
;
A
#
# COMPACT_ATOMS: atom_id res chain seq x y z
N ARG A 1 38.82 -43.94 -38.13
CA ARG A 1 38.27 -43.34 -36.88
C ARG A 1 38.31 -41.85 -37.10
N GLU A 2 37.22 -41.38 -37.66
CA GLU A 2 37.04 -40.05 -38.24
C GLU A 2 36.96 -38.98 -37.16
N GLY A 3 37.49 -37.81 -37.50
CA GLY A 3 37.33 -36.59 -36.73
C GLY A 3 35.87 -36.18 -36.66
N LYS A 4 35.45 -35.77 -35.47
CA LYS A 4 34.31 -34.88 -35.30
C LYS A 4 34.90 -33.51 -35.01
N ASP A 5 34.99 -32.72 -36.07
CA ASP A 5 35.16 -31.29 -36.01
C ASP A 5 34.04 -30.70 -35.15
N SER A 6 34.41 -30.18 -33.98
CA SER A 6 33.59 -29.26 -33.21
C SER A 6 33.67 -27.90 -33.89
N ILE A 7 32.87 -27.70 -34.93
CA ILE A 7 32.52 -26.37 -35.43
C ILE A 7 31.61 -25.76 -34.35
N ILE A 8 32.23 -25.11 -33.37
CA ILE A 8 31.53 -24.14 -32.54
C ILE A 8 31.40 -22.92 -33.45
N GLU A 9 30.19 -22.72 -33.98
CA GLU A 9 29.81 -21.49 -34.64
C GLU A 9 30.06 -20.34 -33.66
N ASN A 10 31.15 -19.59 -33.89
CA ASN A 10 31.28 -18.23 -33.40
C ASN A 10 30.20 -17.42 -34.13
N VAL A 11 28.97 -17.47 -33.62
CA VAL A 11 27.96 -16.47 -33.95
C VAL A 11 28.60 -15.12 -33.63
N ASP A 12 28.64 -14.26 -34.65
CA ASP A 12 29.43 -13.04 -34.68
C ASP A 12 28.98 -12.05 -33.58
N ASP A 13 29.71 -12.01 -32.46
CA ASP A 13 29.50 -11.08 -31.34
C ASP A 13 29.42 -9.62 -31.80
N SER A 14 30.01 -9.28 -32.97
CA SER A 14 29.89 -7.95 -33.60
C SER A 14 28.45 -7.66 -34.02
N SER A 15 27.77 -8.63 -34.63
CA SER A 15 26.42 -8.47 -35.15
C SER A 15 25.37 -8.30 -34.04
N GLU A 16 25.50 -9.01 -32.91
CA GLU A 16 24.59 -8.82 -31.76
C GLU A 16 24.77 -7.42 -31.15
N SER A 17 26.02 -6.94 -31.06
CA SER A 17 26.31 -5.61 -30.54
C SER A 17 25.69 -4.50 -31.41
N GLU A 18 25.80 -4.62 -32.73
CA GLU A 18 25.21 -3.67 -33.68
C GLU A 18 23.68 -3.62 -33.56
N ILE A 19 23.02 -4.79 -33.50
CA ILE A 19 21.56 -4.86 -33.33
C ILE A 19 21.12 -4.21 -32.01
N VAL A 20 21.84 -4.46 -30.93
CA VAL A 20 21.53 -3.84 -29.62
C VAL A 20 21.65 -2.33 -29.72
N GLU A 21 22.68 -1.80 -30.39
CA GLU A 21 22.84 -0.36 -30.59
C GLU A 21 21.67 0.24 -31.40
N GLU A 22 21.26 -0.41 -32.49
CA GLU A 22 20.10 0.02 -33.30
C GLU A 22 18.81 0.06 -32.47
N ILE A 23 18.57 -0.96 -31.63
CA ILE A 23 17.42 -1.00 -30.73
C ILE A 23 17.45 0.18 -29.75
N GLN A 24 18.61 0.50 -29.17
CA GLN A 24 18.76 1.61 -28.25
C GLN A 24 18.47 2.96 -28.90
N GLN A 25 19.02 3.19 -30.10
CA GLN A 25 18.80 4.40 -30.86
C GLN A 25 17.31 4.55 -31.21
N THR A 26 16.69 3.46 -31.68
CA THR A 26 15.27 3.39 -32.01
C THR A 26 14.39 3.71 -30.79
N LEU A 27 14.61 3.06 -29.65
CA LEU A 27 13.87 3.31 -28.42
C LEU A 27 14.10 4.73 -27.89
N THR A 28 15.28 5.30 -28.11
CA THR A 28 15.56 6.68 -27.73
C THR A 28 14.75 7.65 -28.56
N VAL A 29 14.69 7.48 -29.88
CA VAL A 29 13.85 8.29 -30.78
C VAL A 29 12.37 8.12 -30.43
N LEU A 30 11.92 6.88 -30.27
CA LEU A 30 10.52 6.59 -29.95
C LEU A 30 10.10 7.20 -28.60
N GLU A 31 10.95 7.11 -27.57
CA GLU A 31 10.69 7.75 -26.28
C GLU A 31 10.57 9.27 -26.41
N MET A 32 11.40 9.92 -27.26
CA MET A 32 11.29 11.36 -27.51
C MET A 32 9.98 11.72 -28.20
N LEU A 33 9.55 10.95 -29.20
CA LEU A 33 8.26 11.15 -29.88
C LEU A 33 7.08 11.02 -28.91
N TYR A 34 7.18 10.12 -27.94
CA TYR A 34 6.12 9.87 -26.95
C TYR A 34 6.09 10.90 -25.81
N ARG A 35 6.96 11.92 -25.83
CA ARG A 35 6.80 13.12 -24.99
C ARG A 35 5.73 14.08 -25.49
N CYS A 36 5.03 13.74 -26.57
CA CYS A 36 3.96 14.52 -27.16
C CYS A 36 2.72 14.63 -26.24
N THR A 37 1.67 15.29 -26.73
CA THR A 37 0.44 15.51 -25.98
C THR A 37 -0.33 14.21 -25.75
N THR A 38 -1.17 14.16 -24.72
CA THR A 38 -1.99 12.98 -24.38
C THR A 38 -2.90 12.56 -25.53
N THR A 39 -3.44 13.51 -26.30
CA THR A 39 -4.22 13.24 -27.52
C THR A 39 -3.40 12.48 -28.56
N GLN A 40 -2.17 12.92 -28.84
CA GLN A 40 -1.30 12.25 -29.81
C GLN A 40 -0.82 10.89 -29.31
N LEU A 41 -0.59 10.75 -28.00
CA LEU A 41 -0.31 9.45 -27.38
C LEU A 41 -1.48 8.47 -27.54
N SER A 42 -2.72 8.91 -27.28
CA SER A 42 -3.91 8.07 -27.49
C SER A 42 -4.01 7.61 -28.94
N ASN A 43 -3.89 8.54 -29.89
CA ASN A 43 -3.94 8.24 -31.32
C ASN A 43 -2.83 7.28 -31.75
N SER A 44 -1.61 7.45 -31.22
CA SER A 44 -0.50 6.55 -31.51
C SER A 44 -0.75 5.16 -30.92
N PHE A 45 -1.26 5.08 -29.70
CA PHE A 45 -1.57 3.80 -29.04
C PHE A 45 -2.66 3.03 -29.79
N GLU A 46 -3.71 3.71 -30.26
CA GLU A 46 -4.76 3.08 -31.06
C GLU A 46 -4.25 2.53 -32.39
N LYS A 47 -3.29 3.23 -33.02
CA LYS A 47 -2.77 2.87 -34.35
C LYS A 47 -1.69 1.80 -34.34
N ILE A 48 -0.75 1.87 -33.39
CA ILE A 48 0.44 1.01 -33.36
C ILE A 48 0.75 0.45 -31.96
N GLY A 49 0.04 0.90 -30.93
CA GLY A 49 0.35 0.53 -29.54
C GLY A 49 0.12 -0.94 -29.24
N LYS A 50 -0.84 -1.58 -29.94
CA LYS A 50 -1.16 -3.00 -29.76
C LYS A 50 -0.05 -3.91 -30.27
N GLU A 51 0.68 -3.48 -31.30
CA GLU A 51 1.80 -4.18 -31.90
C GLU A 51 3.12 -3.84 -31.20
N LEU A 52 3.30 -2.57 -30.83
CA LEU A 52 4.50 -2.09 -30.16
C LEU A 52 4.64 -2.65 -28.74
N LEU A 53 3.54 -2.74 -27.99
CA LEU A 53 3.59 -3.12 -26.57
C LEU A 53 4.15 -4.53 -26.33
N PRO A 54 3.70 -5.60 -27.03
CA PRO A 54 4.31 -6.92 -26.91
C PRO A 54 5.82 -6.93 -27.17
N LEU A 55 6.29 -6.17 -28.17
CA LEU A 55 7.70 -6.08 -28.51
C LEU A 55 8.50 -5.41 -27.38
N LEU A 56 7.99 -4.31 -26.84
CA LEU A 56 8.60 -3.65 -25.67
C LEU A 56 8.68 -4.59 -24.48
N LEU A 57 7.61 -5.34 -24.19
CA LEU A 57 7.59 -6.27 -23.06
C LEU A 57 8.61 -7.41 -23.25
N SER A 58 8.73 -7.95 -24.46
CA SER A 58 9.73 -8.99 -24.76
C SER A 58 11.16 -8.47 -24.54
N MET A 59 11.49 -7.30 -25.08
CA MET A 59 12.83 -6.72 -24.92
C MET A 59 13.17 -6.43 -23.45
N LEU A 60 12.21 -5.96 -22.67
CA LEU A 60 12.39 -5.70 -21.25
C LEU A 60 12.56 -7.00 -20.44
N GLU A 61 11.78 -8.03 -20.77
CA GLU A 61 11.93 -9.35 -20.16
C GLU A 61 13.34 -9.92 -20.38
N ASP A 62 13.85 -9.83 -21.61
CA ASP A 62 15.20 -10.28 -21.95
C ASP A 62 16.26 -9.49 -21.18
N CYS A 63 16.11 -8.16 -21.08
CA CYS A 63 17.01 -7.32 -20.30
C CYS A 63 16.99 -7.65 -18.80
N ILE A 64 15.82 -7.95 -18.23
CA ILE A 64 15.67 -8.36 -16.83
C ILE A 64 16.39 -9.70 -16.61
N HIS A 65 16.19 -10.68 -17.48
CA HIS A 65 16.88 -11.97 -17.38
C HIS A 65 18.39 -11.85 -17.54
N LYS A 66 18.88 -11.00 -18.44
CA LYS A 66 20.32 -10.69 -18.56
C LYS A 66 20.87 -10.07 -17.26
N HIS A 67 20.08 -9.27 -16.53
CA HIS A 67 20.48 -8.74 -15.22
C HIS A 67 20.46 -9.80 -14.11
N GLU A 68 19.40 -10.62 -14.02
CA GLU A 68 19.27 -11.67 -13.00
C GLU A 68 20.37 -12.74 -13.14
N ARG A 69 20.85 -13.02 -14.36
CA ARG A 69 21.96 -13.95 -14.59
C ARG A 69 23.33 -13.39 -14.19
N ARG A 70 23.46 -12.07 -14.01
CA ARG A 70 24.73 -11.40 -13.69
C ARG A 70 25.04 -11.37 -12.20
N ASP A 71 24.28 -12.06 -11.34
CA ASP A 71 24.47 -12.15 -9.88
C ASP A 71 25.73 -12.96 -9.45
N GLY A 72 26.89 -12.59 -9.99
CA GLY A 72 28.17 -12.63 -9.28
C GLY A 72 28.48 -11.24 -8.69
N PRO A 73 29.43 -11.10 -7.75
CA PRO A 73 29.80 -9.79 -7.22
C PRO A 73 30.36 -8.91 -8.35
N VAL A 74 29.55 -7.97 -8.83
CA VAL A 74 30.00 -6.93 -9.75
C VAL A 74 30.85 -5.96 -8.94
N PHE A 75 32.15 -6.24 -8.87
CA PHE A 75 33.13 -5.24 -8.51
C PHE A 75 33.08 -4.17 -9.60
N ILE A 76 32.35 -3.09 -9.34
CA ILE A 76 32.43 -1.88 -10.15
C ILE A 76 33.84 -1.32 -9.93
N THR A 77 34.78 -1.75 -10.76
CA THR A 77 36.09 -1.10 -10.86
C THR A 77 35.87 0.30 -11.42
N SER A 78 36.67 1.28 -10.96
CA SER A 78 36.60 2.68 -11.39
C SER A 78 36.64 2.87 -12.93
N ASP A 79 37.11 1.90 -13.68
CA ASP A 79 37.11 1.86 -15.15
C ASP A 79 35.73 1.59 -15.81
N GLN A 80 34.68 1.23 -15.06
CA GLN A 80 33.33 1.07 -15.63
C GLN A 80 32.54 2.38 -15.71
N TYR A 81 33.04 3.46 -15.11
CA TYR A 81 32.48 4.81 -15.34
C TYR A 81 32.92 5.41 -16.68
N SER A 82 34.03 4.91 -17.26
CA SER A 82 34.61 5.39 -18.51
C SER A 82 34.22 4.54 -19.75
N LYS A 83 33.73 3.31 -19.56
CA LYS A 83 33.07 2.50 -20.61
C LYS A 83 31.56 2.72 -20.51
N GLY A 84 30.91 3.10 -21.61
CA GLY A 84 29.54 3.62 -21.67
C GLY A 84 28.47 2.81 -20.91
N LEU A 85 27.31 3.45 -20.67
CA LEU A 85 26.13 2.82 -20.06
C LEU A 85 25.91 1.41 -20.64
N ASP A 86 25.79 0.39 -19.77
CA ASP A 86 25.38 -0.96 -20.17
C ASP A 86 24.24 -0.87 -21.19
N PRO A 87 24.39 -1.44 -22.39
CA PRO A 87 23.42 -1.21 -23.43
C PRO A 87 21.98 -1.58 -23.03
N ASN A 88 21.85 -2.64 -22.23
CA ASN A 88 20.57 -3.11 -21.69
C ASN A 88 19.94 -2.07 -20.75
N ASN A 89 20.73 -1.24 -20.06
CA ASN A 89 20.22 -0.18 -19.20
C ASN A 89 19.52 0.93 -19.98
N VAL A 90 19.98 1.23 -21.20
CA VAL A 90 19.31 2.19 -22.09
C VAL A 90 17.98 1.61 -22.56
N ILE A 91 17.97 0.36 -23.02
CA ILE A 91 16.74 -0.35 -23.42
C ILE A 91 15.73 -0.36 -22.26
N MET A 92 16.17 -0.78 -21.06
CA MET A 92 15.36 -0.76 -19.84
C MET A 92 14.82 0.62 -19.51
N THR A 93 15.64 1.67 -19.62
CA THR A 93 15.22 3.04 -19.29
C THR A 93 14.22 3.56 -20.30
N LYS A 94 14.48 3.38 -21.60
CA LYS A 94 13.66 3.94 -22.68
C LYS A 94 12.37 3.17 -22.87
N GLY A 95 12.43 1.83 -22.89
CA GLY A 95 11.25 0.97 -22.97
C GLY A 95 10.27 1.24 -21.82
N THR A 96 10.78 1.32 -20.59
CA THR A 96 9.91 1.61 -19.43
C THR A 96 9.34 3.03 -19.46
N LYS A 97 10.09 4.02 -19.96
CA LYS A 97 9.59 5.39 -20.13
C LYS A 97 8.52 5.50 -21.19
N ILE A 98 8.60 4.74 -22.28
CA ILE A 98 7.56 4.68 -23.31
C ILE A 98 6.24 4.19 -22.66
N MET A 99 6.29 3.11 -21.87
CA MET A 99 5.12 2.63 -21.12
C MET A 99 4.58 3.68 -20.14
N ALA A 100 5.46 4.41 -19.47
CA ALA A 100 5.08 5.52 -18.61
C ALA A 100 4.37 6.65 -19.39
N HIS A 101 4.90 7.07 -20.53
CA HIS A 101 4.25 8.11 -21.35
C HIS A 101 2.84 7.69 -21.76
N LEU A 102 2.66 6.43 -22.19
CA LEU A 102 1.34 5.87 -22.52
C LEU A 102 0.39 5.89 -21.32
N ALA A 103 0.88 5.57 -20.12
CA ALA A 103 0.09 5.63 -18.89
C ALA A 103 -0.21 7.05 -18.36
N ARG A 104 0.13 8.12 -19.10
CA ARG A 104 -0.41 9.48 -18.84
C ARG A 104 -1.81 9.66 -19.41
N THR A 105 -2.20 8.81 -20.35
CA THR A 105 -3.42 8.97 -21.14
C THR A 105 -4.50 8.04 -20.58
N THR A 106 -5.63 8.60 -20.15
CA THR A 106 -6.70 7.82 -19.52
C THR A 106 -7.25 6.72 -20.42
N GLN A 107 -7.33 6.98 -21.73
CA GLN A 107 -7.76 6.01 -22.76
C GLN A 107 -6.83 4.79 -22.86
N CYS A 108 -5.57 4.91 -22.41
CA CYS A 108 -4.60 3.83 -22.47
C CYS A 108 -4.57 2.99 -21.18
N LEU A 109 -5.09 3.49 -20.05
CA LEU A 109 -4.89 2.84 -18.74
C LEU A 109 -5.48 1.42 -18.70
N VAL A 110 -6.73 1.26 -19.14
CA VAL A 110 -7.42 -0.04 -19.12
C VAL A 110 -6.79 -1.01 -20.14
N PRO A 111 -6.56 -0.65 -21.41
CA PRO A 111 -5.87 -1.52 -22.36
C PRO A 111 -4.46 -1.95 -21.91
N LEU A 112 -3.68 -1.03 -21.33
CA LEU A 112 -2.33 -1.34 -20.83
C LEU A 112 -2.38 -2.36 -19.69
N ALA A 113 -3.21 -2.14 -18.67
CA ALA A 113 -3.30 -3.05 -17.53
C ALA A 113 -3.82 -4.44 -17.92
N ASN A 114 -4.74 -4.51 -18.89
CA ASN A 114 -5.26 -5.78 -19.42
C ASN A 114 -4.28 -6.52 -20.33
N HIS A 115 -3.23 -5.87 -20.82
CA HIS A 115 -2.27 -6.54 -21.68
C HIS A 115 -1.51 -7.62 -20.91
N ARG A 116 -1.52 -8.85 -21.44
CA ARG A 116 -0.86 -10.00 -20.82
C ARG A 116 0.61 -9.69 -20.54
N GLY A 117 1.05 -9.94 -19.31
CA GLY A 117 2.43 -9.75 -18.87
C GLY A 117 2.81 -8.30 -18.52
N PHE A 118 1.98 -7.29 -18.83
CA PHE A 118 2.31 -5.89 -18.57
C PHE A 118 2.54 -5.60 -17.08
N LEU A 119 1.56 -5.96 -16.24
CA LEU A 119 1.66 -5.81 -14.78
C LEU A 119 2.81 -6.66 -14.20
N SER A 120 3.04 -7.87 -14.72
CA SER A 120 4.16 -8.73 -14.30
C SER A 120 5.53 -8.11 -14.57
N ILE A 121 5.73 -7.51 -15.74
CA ILE A 121 6.97 -6.81 -16.10
C ILE A 121 7.17 -5.60 -15.20
N LEU A 122 6.17 -4.72 -15.06
CA LEU A 122 6.28 -3.55 -14.19
C LEU A 122 6.57 -3.93 -12.74
N ARG A 123 5.95 -5.01 -12.24
CA ARG A 123 6.22 -5.56 -10.91
C ARG A 123 7.69 -5.96 -10.77
N ARG A 124 8.22 -6.77 -11.70
CA ARG A 124 9.62 -7.23 -11.68
C ARG A 124 10.59 -6.05 -11.74
N ILE A 125 10.39 -5.13 -12.68
CA ILE A 125 11.22 -3.92 -12.81
C ILE A 125 11.23 -3.14 -11.50
N SER A 126 10.08 -3.01 -10.84
CA SER A 126 9.95 -2.22 -9.61
C SER A 126 10.77 -2.78 -8.44
N VAL A 127 10.94 -4.10 -8.33
CA VAL A 127 11.61 -4.74 -7.18
C VAL A 127 13.07 -5.12 -7.44
N THR A 128 13.50 -5.22 -8.70
CA THR A 128 14.89 -5.58 -9.02
C THR A 128 15.81 -4.38 -8.77
N ALA A 129 16.48 -4.37 -7.62
CA ALA A 129 17.32 -3.26 -7.17
C ALA A 129 18.57 -3.01 -8.01
N THR A 130 19.00 -3.99 -8.82
CA THR A 130 20.16 -3.87 -9.73
C THR A 130 19.81 -3.18 -11.05
N LEU A 131 18.52 -3.02 -11.38
CA LEU A 131 18.09 -2.29 -12.56
C LEU A 131 18.26 -0.77 -12.39
N PRO A 132 18.36 -0.01 -13.49
CA PRO A 132 18.46 1.45 -13.43
C PRO A 132 17.32 2.09 -12.65
N ASP A 133 17.64 2.96 -11.70
CA ASP A 133 16.65 3.70 -10.90
C ASP A 133 15.58 4.38 -11.76
N LYS A 134 15.97 4.96 -12.90
CA LYS A 134 15.04 5.58 -13.85
C LYS A 134 13.97 4.60 -14.36
N SER A 135 14.35 3.35 -14.65
CA SER A 135 13.41 2.31 -15.05
C SER A 135 12.47 1.96 -13.90
N ARG A 136 13.02 1.74 -12.71
CA ARG A 136 12.25 1.42 -11.50
C ARG A 136 11.22 2.51 -11.18
N PHE A 137 11.63 3.77 -11.25
CA PHE A 137 10.74 4.92 -11.01
C PHE A 137 9.67 5.03 -12.08
N SER A 138 10.02 4.86 -13.36
CA SER A 138 9.02 4.83 -14.43
C SER A 138 8.02 3.69 -14.26
N ALA A 139 8.45 2.50 -13.84
CA ALA A 139 7.55 1.38 -13.57
C ALA A 139 6.59 1.65 -12.40
N LEU A 140 7.10 2.13 -11.26
CA LEU A 140 6.30 2.48 -10.09
C LEU A 140 5.33 3.63 -10.39
N TRP A 141 5.79 4.65 -11.12
CA TRP A 141 4.95 5.76 -11.54
C TRP A 141 3.85 5.29 -12.50
N THR A 142 4.16 4.34 -13.40
CA THR A 142 3.18 3.71 -14.31
C THR A 142 2.11 2.96 -13.51
N LEU A 143 2.51 2.10 -12.57
CA LEU A 143 1.60 1.39 -11.67
C LEU A 143 0.71 2.37 -10.89
N GLY A 144 1.28 3.47 -10.40
CA GLY A 144 0.54 4.53 -9.74
C GLY A 144 -0.56 5.12 -10.63
N ASN A 145 -0.29 5.35 -11.91
CA ASN A 145 -1.28 5.91 -12.84
C ASN A 145 -2.33 4.89 -13.29
N LEU A 146 -1.95 3.64 -13.54
CA LEU A 146 -2.91 2.59 -13.86
C LEU A 146 -3.96 2.44 -12.75
N GLY A 147 -3.52 2.54 -11.49
CA GLY A 147 -4.40 2.49 -10.33
C GLY A 147 -5.33 3.69 -10.20
N CYS A 148 -5.17 4.78 -10.96
CA CYS A 148 -6.13 5.90 -10.97
C CYS A 148 -7.44 5.54 -11.69
N ASP A 149 -7.44 4.48 -12.50
CA ASP A 149 -8.62 4.02 -13.21
C ASP A 149 -9.41 3.00 -12.39
N ALA A 150 -10.73 3.20 -12.30
CA ALA A 150 -11.61 2.39 -11.47
C ALA A 150 -11.65 0.90 -11.89
N ASP A 151 -11.54 0.61 -13.19
CA ASP A 151 -11.62 -0.75 -13.72
C ASP A 151 -10.31 -1.52 -13.45
N ASN A 152 -9.19 -0.80 -13.41
CA ASN A 152 -7.89 -1.38 -13.12
C ASN A 152 -7.69 -1.71 -11.63
N MET A 153 -8.26 -0.90 -10.73
CA MET A 153 -7.96 -0.99 -9.29
C MET A 153 -8.21 -2.39 -8.70
N ILE A 154 -9.29 -3.07 -9.08
CA ILE A 154 -9.62 -4.42 -8.55
C ILE A 154 -8.68 -5.46 -9.17
N MET A 155 -8.50 -5.42 -10.48
CA MET A 155 -7.61 -6.33 -11.21
C MET A 155 -6.18 -6.25 -10.68
N MET A 156 -5.66 -5.03 -10.49
CA MET A 156 -4.32 -4.80 -9.97
C MET A 156 -4.17 -5.29 -8.53
N ALA A 157 -5.16 -5.03 -7.66
CA ALA A 157 -5.12 -5.53 -6.27
C ALA A 157 -5.09 -7.06 -6.20
N ASN A 158 -5.74 -7.75 -7.16
CA ASN A 158 -5.75 -9.21 -7.28
C ASN A 158 -4.59 -9.78 -8.12
N HIS A 159 -3.76 -8.93 -8.74
CA HIS A 159 -2.65 -9.41 -9.57
C HIS A 159 -1.60 -10.10 -8.69
N PRO A 160 -1.21 -11.36 -9.00
CA PRO A 160 -0.29 -12.13 -8.17
C PRO A 160 1.01 -11.40 -7.80
N GLY A 161 1.23 -11.24 -6.49
CA GLY A 161 2.42 -10.64 -5.90
C GLY A 161 2.63 -9.14 -6.20
N LEU A 162 1.69 -8.45 -6.87
CA LEU A 162 1.85 -7.02 -7.15
C LEU A 162 1.81 -6.21 -5.85
N LEU A 163 0.83 -6.47 -4.98
CA LEU A 163 0.73 -5.77 -3.70
C LEU A 163 1.93 -6.05 -2.79
N ASP A 164 2.40 -7.30 -2.74
CA ASP A 164 3.61 -7.67 -1.99
C ASP A 164 4.85 -6.93 -2.49
N SER A 165 4.99 -6.78 -3.81
CA SER A 165 6.09 -6.05 -4.44
C SER A 165 6.04 -4.56 -4.12
N LEU A 166 4.84 -3.96 -4.16
CA LEU A 166 4.64 -2.56 -3.75
C LEU A 166 4.98 -2.35 -2.26
N LEU A 167 4.61 -3.31 -1.40
CA LEU A 167 4.98 -3.29 0.03
C LEU A 167 6.49 -3.43 0.23
N GLU A 168 7.15 -4.30 -0.53
CA GLU A 168 8.61 -4.45 -0.50
C GLU A 168 9.32 -3.14 -0.84
N VAL A 169 8.90 -2.49 -1.93
CA VAL A 169 9.42 -1.16 -2.29
C VAL A 169 9.13 -0.15 -1.20
N ALA A 170 7.89 -0.03 -0.73
CA ALA A 170 7.50 0.94 0.29
C ALA A 170 8.28 0.78 1.60
N ASP A 171 8.68 -0.44 1.96
CA ASP A 171 9.34 -0.73 3.23
C ASP A 171 10.86 -0.63 3.18
N ARG A 172 11.48 -1.04 2.07
CA ARG A 172 12.91 -1.38 2.02
C ARG A 172 13.67 -0.66 0.92
N ASP A 173 12.99 0.01 -0.01
CA ASP A 173 13.69 0.74 -1.06
C ASP A 173 14.52 1.88 -0.48
N ARG A 174 15.76 2.01 -0.98
CA ARG A 174 16.70 3.07 -0.59
C ARG A 174 16.22 4.44 -1.05
N SER A 175 15.54 4.52 -2.19
CA SER A 175 14.99 5.74 -2.76
C SER A 175 13.67 6.14 -2.08
N PRO A 176 13.63 7.29 -1.37
CA PRO A 176 12.39 7.79 -0.79
C PRO A 176 11.32 8.08 -1.86
N GLU A 177 11.72 8.43 -3.08
CA GLU A 177 10.82 8.70 -4.20
C GLU A 177 10.16 7.41 -4.72
N ALA A 178 10.91 6.31 -4.81
CA ALA A 178 10.35 4.99 -5.12
C ALA A 178 9.32 4.57 -4.08
N ARG A 179 9.65 4.72 -2.78
CA ARG A 179 8.69 4.47 -1.69
C ARG A 179 7.43 5.30 -1.86
N CYS A 180 7.56 6.59 -2.19
CA CYS A 180 6.43 7.48 -2.42
C CYS A 180 5.52 7.00 -3.57
N HIS A 181 6.08 6.57 -4.69
CA HIS A 181 5.31 6.03 -5.82
C HIS A 181 4.62 4.70 -5.49
N ALA A 182 5.29 3.81 -4.76
CA ALA A 182 4.67 2.56 -4.30
C ALA A 182 3.47 2.81 -3.38
N VAL A 183 3.60 3.75 -2.43
CA VAL A 183 2.50 4.19 -1.56
C VAL A 183 1.38 4.84 -2.37
N LYS A 184 1.68 5.65 -3.39
CA LYS A 184 0.67 6.24 -4.29
C LYS A 184 -0.14 5.14 -5.00
N ALA A 185 0.51 4.11 -5.52
CA ALA A 185 -0.17 2.99 -6.16
C ALA A 185 -1.12 2.29 -5.17
N MET A 186 -0.64 1.91 -3.97
CA MET A 186 -1.49 1.29 -2.94
C MET A 186 -2.65 2.19 -2.48
N MET A 187 -2.41 3.50 -2.33
CA MET A 187 -3.46 4.48 -2.01
C MET A 187 -4.57 4.47 -3.06
N ASN A 188 -4.20 4.45 -4.34
CA ASN A 188 -5.13 4.42 -5.45
C ASN A 188 -5.95 3.11 -5.47
N LEU A 189 -5.32 1.96 -5.25
CA LEU A 189 -6.02 0.68 -5.16
C LEU A 189 -7.01 0.63 -3.99
N ALA A 190 -6.64 1.20 -2.83
CA ALA A 190 -7.49 1.24 -1.63
C ALA A 190 -8.76 2.09 -1.81
N TRP A 191 -8.84 2.92 -2.86
CA TRP A 191 -10.02 3.73 -3.15
C TRP A 191 -11.26 2.85 -3.45
N ARG A 192 -11.08 1.70 -4.11
CA ARG A 192 -12.20 0.79 -4.44
C ARG A 192 -12.81 0.15 -3.19
N PRO A 193 -14.14 0.19 -3.04
CA PRO A 193 -14.83 -0.52 -1.95
C PRO A 193 -14.43 -1.99 -1.82
N GLU A 194 -14.29 -2.70 -2.95
CA GLU A 194 -13.98 -4.12 -3.02
C GLU A 194 -12.59 -4.44 -2.46
N ASN A 195 -11.65 -3.49 -2.54
CA ASN A 195 -10.28 -3.65 -2.09
C ASN A 195 -10.11 -3.34 -0.59
N LYS A 196 -11.03 -2.56 0.02
CA LYS A 196 -10.86 -2.06 1.39
C LYS A 196 -10.73 -3.16 2.42
N THR A 197 -11.62 -4.16 2.37
CA THR A 197 -11.55 -5.31 3.28
C THR A 197 -10.25 -6.07 3.07
N PRO A 198 -9.98 -6.71 1.91
CA PRO A 198 -8.80 -7.55 1.74
C PRO A 198 -7.49 -6.81 2.01
N MET A 199 -7.36 -5.54 1.59
CA MET A 199 -6.14 -4.76 1.88
C MET A 199 -5.97 -4.43 3.37
N SER A 200 -7.07 -4.20 4.11
CA SER A 200 -7.00 -3.97 5.57
C SER A 200 -6.68 -5.25 6.34
N GLU A 201 -6.86 -6.42 5.73
CA GLU A 201 -6.54 -7.69 6.37
C GLU A 201 -5.05 -8.02 6.33
N ILE A 202 -4.25 -7.26 5.55
CA ILE A 202 -2.81 -7.41 5.42
C ILE A 202 -2.11 -6.57 6.50
N PRO A 203 -1.62 -7.16 7.60
CA PRO A 203 -1.08 -6.38 8.73
C PRO A 203 0.18 -5.60 8.35
N ARG A 204 0.98 -6.16 7.41
CA ARG A 204 2.15 -5.50 6.84
C ARG A 204 1.76 -4.18 6.18
N LEU A 205 0.67 -4.14 5.41
CA LEU A 205 0.22 -2.93 4.71
C LEU A 205 -0.14 -1.82 5.70
N LEU A 206 -0.92 -2.13 6.74
CA LEU A 206 -1.27 -1.16 7.79
C LEU A 206 0.00 -0.60 8.45
N SER A 207 0.95 -1.48 8.77
CA SER A 207 2.23 -1.10 9.38
C SER A 207 3.12 -0.26 8.45
N SER A 208 3.16 -0.58 7.15
CA SER A 208 3.87 0.19 6.12
C SER A 208 3.27 1.58 5.95
N MET A 209 1.95 1.69 5.84
CA MET A 209 1.28 2.99 5.75
C MET A 209 1.49 3.81 7.01
N LEU A 210 1.44 3.18 8.19
CA LEU A 210 1.70 3.85 9.45
C LEU A 210 3.14 4.41 9.52
N ARG A 211 4.14 3.61 9.16
CA ARG A 211 5.54 4.07 9.11
C ARG A 211 5.73 5.21 8.12
N MET A 212 5.10 5.12 6.95
CA MET A 212 5.16 6.17 5.92
C MET A 212 4.48 7.45 6.38
N LEU A 213 3.37 7.36 7.10
CA LEU A 213 2.69 8.50 7.72
C LEU A 213 3.58 9.20 8.75
N LEU A 214 4.23 8.45 9.64
CA LEU A 214 4.94 9.03 10.78
C LEU A 214 6.36 9.50 10.45
N TYR A 215 7.08 8.76 9.61
CA TYR A 215 8.54 8.89 9.49
C TYR A 215 9.02 9.33 8.11
N SER A 216 8.14 9.44 7.11
CA SER A 216 8.56 9.90 5.79
C SER A 216 8.94 11.39 5.81
N GLY A 217 10.18 11.68 5.40
CA GLY A 217 10.63 13.05 5.12
C GLY A 217 9.93 13.68 3.91
N ILE A 218 9.41 12.88 2.99
CA ILE A 218 8.65 13.37 1.83
C ILE A 218 7.19 13.60 2.25
N VAL A 219 6.74 14.85 2.16
CA VAL A 219 5.36 15.26 2.50
C VAL A 219 4.33 14.50 1.67
N GLN A 220 4.56 14.34 0.35
CA GLN A 220 3.62 13.62 -0.52
C GLN A 220 3.44 12.15 -0.12
N ALA A 221 4.52 11.48 0.31
CA ALA A 221 4.42 10.12 0.83
C ALA A 221 3.57 10.05 2.10
N ARG A 222 3.71 11.01 3.02
CA ARG A 222 2.83 11.10 4.22
C ARG A 222 1.37 11.32 3.81
N ARG A 223 1.12 12.22 2.86
CA ARG A 223 -0.24 12.48 2.34
C ARG A 223 -0.84 11.23 1.70
N HIS A 224 -0.09 10.51 0.87
CA HIS A 224 -0.56 9.27 0.25
C HIS A 224 -0.85 8.18 1.29
N ALA A 225 0.03 8.02 2.29
CA ALA A 225 -0.17 7.07 3.38
C ALA A 225 -1.41 7.41 4.23
N ALA A 226 -1.59 8.68 4.60
CA ALA A 226 -2.77 9.16 5.32
C ALA A 226 -4.06 8.91 4.53
N SER A 227 -4.05 9.21 3.22
CA SER A 227 -5.19 8.96 2.35
C SER A 227 -5.49 7.47 2.19
N CYS A 228 -4.46 6.63 2.04
CA CYS A 228 -4.63 5.17 1.99
C CYS A 228 -5.32 4.65 3.26
N LEU A 229 -4.79 5.00 4.45
CA LEU A 229 -5.40 4.63 5.73
C LEU A 229 -6.83 5.16 5.86
N ARG A 230 -7.12 6.35 5.35
CA ARG A 230 -8.48 6.92 5.36
C ARG A 230 -9.45 6.12 4.48
N PHE A 231 -9.02 5.64 3.32
CA PHE A 231 -9.85 4.77 2.48
C PHE A 231 -10.08 3.43 3.15
N LEU A 232 -9.04 2.81 3.72
CA LEU A 232 -9.17 1.56 4.48
C LEU A 232 -10.08 1.70 5.70
N ALA A 233 -9.99 2.83 6.43
CA ALA A 233 -10.87 3.13 7.56
C ALA A 233 -12.36 3.24 7.19
N SER A 234 -12.68 3.42 5.90
CA SER A 234 -14.05 3.39 5.39
C SER A 234 -14.54 1.97 5.00
N ALA A 235 -13.80 0.93 5.38
CA ALA A 235 -14.21 -0.48 5.26
C ALA A 235 -15.47 -0.78 6.11
N PRO A 236 -16.12 -1.94 5.93
CA PRO A 236 -17.24 -2.37 6.77
C PRO A 236 -16.86 -2.48 8.26
N PRO A 237 -17.84 -2.39 9.19
CA PRO A 237 -17.56 -2.22 10.62
C PRO A 237 -16.65 -3.27 11.27
N LYS A 238 -16.81 -4.56 10.90
CA LYS A 238 -15.92 -5.64 11.40
C LYS A 238 -14.46 -5.40 11.04
N THR A 239 -14.19 -4.89 9.85
CA THR A 239 -12.83 -4.55 9.38
C THR A 239 -12.30 -3.33 10.12
N LYS A 240 -13.13 -2.32 10.41
CA LYS A 240 -12.73 -1.13 11.18
C LYS A 240 -12.20 -1.50 12.57
N LEU A 241 -12.87 -2.45 13.24
CA LEU A 241 -12.41 -2.94 14.55
C LEU A 241 -11.01 -3.57 14.46
N ARG A 242 -10.71 -4.35 13.41
CA ARG A 242 -9.36 -4.88 13.18
C ARG A 242 -8.33 -3.77 12.98
N ILE A 243 -8.67 -2.72 12.23
CA ILE A 243 -7.78 -1.57 12.02
C ILE A 243 -7.50 -0.86 13.35
N VAL A 244 -8.53 -0.63 14.17
CA VAL A 244 -8.38 0.01 15.49
C VAL A 244 -7.54 -0.83 16.44
N LEU A 245 -7.66 -2.16 16.40
CA LEU A 245 -6.92 -3.09 17.25
C LEU A 245 -5.53 -3.47 16.70
N HIS A 246 -5.18 -3.04 15.49
CA HIS A 246 -3.92 -3.39 14.84
C HIS A 246 -2.74 -3.04 15.75
N ASP A 247 -1.90 -4.03 16.03
CA ASP A 247 -0.67 -3.90 16.83
C ASP A 247 -0.92 -3.11 18.13
N ASN A 248 -1.86 -3.61 18.94
CA ASN A 248 -2.27 -3.03 20.23
C ASN A 248 -2.74 -1.58 20.14
N GLY A 249 -3.39 -1.20 19.03
CA GLY A 249 -3.92 0.15 18.84
C GLY A 249 -2.87 1.17 18.39
N SER A 250 -1.77 0.72 17.79
CA SER A 250 -0.73 1.60 17.27
C SER A 250 -1.25 2.52 16.16
N ILE A 251 -2.18 2.05 15.32
CA ILE A 251 -2.84 2.87 14.29
C ILE A 251 -3.63 4.00 14.95
N LEU A 252 -4.51 3.69 15.90
CA LEU A 252 -5.34 4.69 16.57
C LEU A 252 -4.47 5.76 17.25
N SER A 253 -3.49 5.33 18.05
CA SER A 253 -2.59 6.23 18.77
C SER A 253 -1.82 7.17 17.84
N SER A 254 -1.33 6.62 16.73
CA SER A 254 -0.54 7.39 15.77
C SER A 254 -1.38 8.35 14.95
N VAL A 255 -2.61 7.96 14.59
CA VAL A 255 -3.55 8.84 13.88
C VAL A 255 -4.03 9.97 14.78
N VAL A 256 -4.26 9.73 16.07
CA VAL A 256 -4.55 10.80 17.06
C VAL A 256 -3.39 11.80 17.12
N ASN A 257 -2.14 11.30 17.21
CA ASN A 257 -0.96 12.16 17.20
C ASN A 257 -0.82 12.96 15.89
N ALA A 258 -1.05 12.32 14.74
CA ALA A 258 -0.99 12.98 13.44
C ALA A 258 -2.07 14.06 13.30
N ALA A 259 -3.30 13.80 13.74
CA ALA A 259 -4.39 14.80 13.72
C ALA A 259 -4.07 16.03 14.59
N SER A 260 -3.38 15.80 15.72
CA SER A 260 -3.00 16.86 16.65
C SER A 260 -1.82 17.72 16.18
N SER A 261 -0.79 17.08 15.61
CA SER A 261 0.56 17.67 15.56
C SER A 261 1.33 17.53 14.24
N ASP A 262 0.78 16.86 13.22
CA ASP A 262 1.50 16.79 11.92
C ASP A 262 1.71 18.20 11.36
N LYS A 263 2.88 18.47 10.80
CA LYS A 263 3.24 19.78 10.24
C LYS A 263 2.36 20.14 9.03
N ASP A 264 1.94 19.14 8.26
CA ASP A 264 1.14 19.31 7.06
C ASP A 264 -0.37 19.31 7.36
N ARG A 265 -1.06 20.41 7.01
CA ARG A 265 -2.51 20.55 7.27
C ARG A 265 -3.34 19.46 6.59
N TYR A 266 -2.96 19.02 5.40
CA TYR A 266 -3.69 17.96 4.69
C TYR A 266 -3.56 16.62 5.43
N VAL A 267 -2.38 16.28 5.95
CA VAL A 267 -2.20 15.09 6.78
C VAL A 267 -3.07 15.15 8.04
N ARG A 268 -3.12 16.29 8.74
CA ARG A 268 -4.01 16.46 9.91
C ARG A 268 -5.48 16.26 9.54
N ASP A 269 -5.94 16.87 8.44
CA ASP A 269 -7.32 16.74 7.97
C ASP A 269 -7.65 15.28 7.59
N CYS A 270 -6.73 14.58 6.93
CA CYS A 270 -6.87 13.16 6.62
C CYS A 270 -6.90 12.31 7.89
N ALA A 271 -6.05 12.59 8.88
CA ALA A 271 -6.03 11.88 10.16
C ALA A 271 -7.35 12.04 10.92
N THR A 272 -7.90 13.25 11.00
CA THR A 272 -9.26 13.47 11.53
C THR A 272 -10.31 12.69 10.74
N GLY A 273 -10.18 12.62 9.42
CA GLY A 273 -11.03 11.80 8.56
C GLY A 273 -10.91 10.29 8.83
N ILE A 274 -9.72 9.78 9.17
CA ILE A 274 -9.53 8.39 9.60
C ILE A 274 -10.30 8.14 10.90
N LEU A 275 -10.12 9.00 11.92
CA LEU A 275 -10.81 8.86 13.22
C LEU A 275 -12.33 8.85 13.06
N SER A 276 -12.86 9.77 12.24
CA SER A 276 -14.29 9.82 11.95
C SER A 276 -14.78 8.56 11.21
N ASN A 277 -14.04 8.11 10.19
CA ASN A 277 -14.40 6.88 9.47
C ASN A 277 -14.39 5.65 10.38
N LEU A 278 -13.44 5.57 11.32
CA LEU A 278 -13.35 4.48 12.30
C LEU A 278 -14.44 4.57 13.37
N SER A 279 -15.04 5.73 13.62
CA SER A 279 -16.08 5.92 14.63
C SER A 279 -17.37 5.22 14.23
N CYS A 280 -17.66 4.10 14.86
CA CYS A 280 -18.93 3.38 14.73
C CYS A 280 -19.20 2.54 15.98
N LYS A 281 -20.36 1.89 16.04
CA LYS A 281 -20.78 1.08 17.20
C LYS A 281 -19.71 0.06 17.62
N GLU A 282 -19.15 -0.68 16.67
CA GLU A 282 -18.20 -1.77 16.89
C GLU A 282 -16.86 -1.30 17.47
N THR A 283 -16.43 -0.09 17.14
CA THR A 283 -15.15 0.49 17.57
C THR A 283 -15.30 1.44 18.76
N SER A 284 -16.53 1.91 19.04
CA SER A 284 -16.82 2.97 20.00
C SER A 284 -16.23 2.74 21.39
N LYS A 285 -16.27 1.50 21.91
CA LYS A 285 -15.68 1.15 23.20
C LYS A 285 -14.17 1.34 23.20
N VAL A 286 -13.47 0.70 22.24
CA VAL A 286 -12.01 0.72 22.15
C VAL A 286 -11.50 2.14 21.86
N MET A 287 -12.19 2.88 20.98
CA MET A 287 -11.85 4.27 20.69
C MET A 287 -12.13 5.17 21.89
N GLY A 288 -13.24 4.96 22.61
CA GLY A 288 -13.59 5.76 23.79
C GLY A 288 -12.65 5.57 24.98
N GLU A 289 -11.96 4.44 25.07
CA GLU A 289 -10.93 4.16 26.07
C GLU A 289 -9.56 4.77 25.71
N HIS A 290 -9.39 5.30 24.49
CA HIS A 290 -8.10 5.82 24.02
C HIS A 290 -7.77 7.19 24.64
N PRO A 291 -6.61 7.34 25.33
CA PRO A 291 -6.22 8.60 25.95
C PRO A 291 -6.02 9.73 24.93
N GLY A 292 -6.70 10.86 25.16
CA GLY A 292 -6.57 12.06 24.35
C GLY A 292 -7.38 12.06 23.05
N LEU A 293 -8.04 10.96 22.66
CA LEU A 293 -8.88 10.95 21.45
C LEU A 293 -9.97 12.03 21.51
N PHE A 294 -10.73 12.08 22.61
CA PHE A 294 -11.80 13.06 22.80
C PHE A 294 -11.26 14.49 22.84
N ASP A 295 -10.13 14.73 23.50
CA ASP A 295 -9.49 16.04 23.57
C ASP A 295 -9.08 16.54 22.18
N ILE A 296 -8.45 15.69 21.37
CA ILE A 296 -8.05 16.03 20.01
C ILE A 296 -9.26 16.28 19.13
N LEU A 297 -10.28 15.40 19.17
CA LEU A 297 -11.50 15.60 18.39
C LEU A 297 -12.25 16.88 18.81
N ALA A 298 -12.36 17.17 20.11
CA ALA A 298 -12.97 18.39 20.63
C ALA A 298 -12.21 19.63 20.17
N LYS A 299 -10.88 19.63 20.31
CA LYS A 299 -10.00 20.71 19.84
C LYS A 299 -10.17 20.97 18.34
N VAL A 300 -10.22 19.92 17.51
CA VAL A 300 -10.43 20.07 16.06
C VAL A 300 -11.85 20.56 15.74
N ALA A 301 -12.86 20.07 16.47
CA ALA A 301 -14.27 20.46 16.29
C ALA A 301 -14.52 21.95 16.56
N VAL A 302 -13.84 22.55 17.54
CA VAL A 302 -13.94 23.99 17.87
C VAL A 302 -12.97 24.87 17.08
N GLY A 303 -12.29 24.30 16.08
CA GLY A 303 -11.32 25.02 15.24
C GLY A 303 -11.94 26.03 14.27
N ASP A 304 -11.35 26.17 13.08
CA ASP A 304 -11.69 27.18 12.07
C ASP A 304 -13.07 27.01 11.40
N GLY A 305 -13.90 26.06 11.85
CA GLY A 305 -15.19 25.72 11.23
C GLY A 305 -15.07 25.03 9.87
N GLY A 306 -13.85 24.63 9.47
CA GLY A 306 -13.57 23.95 8.23
C GLY A 306 -14.11 22.51 8.17
N LYS A 307 -13.79 21.82 7.06
CA LYS A 307 -14.22 20.44 6.82
C LYS A 307 -13.79 19.50 7.96
N ALA A 308 -12.56 19.65 8.46
CA ALA A 308 -12.04 18.85 9.56
C ALA A 308 -12.84 19.06 10.86
N SER A 309 -13.23 20.30 11.19
CA SER A 309 -14.05 20.60 12.36
C SER A 309 -15.41 19.89 12.31
N LYS A 310 -16.10 19.95 11.18
CA LYS A 310 -17.39 19.25 10.98
C LYS A 310 -17.25 17.74 11.10
N ILE A 311 -16.18 17.18 10.52
CA ILE A 311 -15.88 15.74 10.59
C ILE A 311 -15.57 15.30 12.03
N ALA A 312 -14.80 16.10 12.77
CA ALA A 312 -14.47 15.82 14.17
C ALA A 312 -15.72 15.88 15.08
N ALA A 313 -16.58 16.88 14.89
CA ALA A 313 -17.85 16.97 15.61
C ALA A 313 -18.75 15.75 15.34
N ALA A 314 -18.86 15.31 14.09
CA ALA A 314 -19.62 14.11 13.75
C ALA A 314 -19.05 12.84 14.40
N ALA A 315 -17.71 12.72 14.47
CA ALA A 315 -17.05 11.61 15.17
C ALA A 315 -17.38 11.60 16.67
N LEU A 316 -17.33 12.76 17.34
CA LEU A 316 -17.71 12.92 18.75
C LEU A 316 -19.15 12.49 19.01
N CYS A 317 -20.10 12.96 18.20
CA CYS A 317 -21.50 12.59 18.33
C CYS A 317 -21.68 11.08 18.20
N SER A 318 -21.10 10.48 17.14
CA SER A 318 -21.22 9.03 16.91
C SER A 318 -20.63 8.20 18.05
N LEU A 319 -19.44 8.55 18.54
CA LEU A 319 -18.82 7.84 19.67
C LEU A 319 -19.65 8.00 20.95
N SER A 320 -20.10 9.21 21.27
CA SER A 320 -20.92 9.49 22.44
C SER A 320 -22.24 8.72 22.43
N GLU A 321 -22.97 8.73 21.31
CA GLU A 321 -24.23 8.01 21.14
C GLU A 321 -24.05 6.50 21.38
N HIS A 322 -23.01 5.91 20.81
CA HIS A 322 -22.77 4.48 20.93
C HIS A 322 -22.31 4.07 22.35
N ILE A 323 -21.45 4.87 22.99
CA ILE A 323 -20.98 4.61 24.37
C ILE A 323 -22.15 4.74 25.36
N GLN A 324 -22.97 5.80 25.25
CA GLN A 324 -24.16 5.97 26.10
C GLN A 324 -25.13 4.80 25.92
N SER A 325 -25.42 4.39 24.68
CA SER A 325 -26.32 3.27 24.40
C SER A 325 -25.84 1.94 25.00
N ALA A 326 -24.53 1.71 25.08
CA ALA A 326 -23.95 0.54 25.70
C ALA A 326 -24.17 0.55 27.22
N ASN A 327 -23.96 1.70 27.86
CA ASN A 327 -24.14 1.86 29.31
C ASN A 327 -25.62 1.71 29.72
N THR A 328 -26.55 2.29 28.97
CA THR A 328 -27.99 2.16 29.27
C THR A 328 -28.48 0.71 29.15
N LYS A 329 -27.95 -0.07 28.19
CA LYS A 329 -28.29 -1.49 28.04
C LYS A 329 -27.75 -2.38 29.16
N VAL A 330 -26.59 -2.04 29.74
CA VAL A 330 -26.04 -2.74 30.90
C VAL A 330 -26.93 -2.50 32.12
N LEU A 331 -27.43 -1.28 32.30
CA LEU A 331 -28.33 -0.92 33.39
C LEU A 331 -29.76 -1.48 33.23
N SER A 332 -30.23 -1.68 31.99
CA SER A 332 -31.55 -2.22 31.71
C SER A 332 -31.60 -3.76 31.61
N ASN A 333 -30.48 -4.46 31.83
CA ASN A 333 -30.46 -5.91 31.87
C ASN A 333 -30.71 -6.35 33.33
N PRO A 334 -31.93 -6.80 33.69
CA PRO A 334 -32.18 -7.26 35.05
C PRO A 334 -31.24 -8.43 35.33
N LEU A 335 -30.51 -8.35 36.45
CA LEU A 335 -29.76 -9.47 37.02
C LEU A 335 -30.59 -10.73 36.89
N THR A 336 -30.19 -11.66 36.00
CA THR A 336 -30.76 -12.99 36.02
C THR A 336 -30.43 -13.58 37.39
N PRO A 337 -31.44 -13.92 38.23
CA PRO A 337 -31.15 -14.48 39.53
C PRO A 337 -30.44 -15.82 39.31
N ARG A 338 -29.18 -15.90 39.75
CA ARG A 338 -28.51 -17.19 39.93
C ARG A 338 -29.46 -18.05 40.76
N LYS A 339 -29.96 -19.15 40.17
CA LYS A 339 -30.65 -20.20 40.93
C LYS A 339 -29.71 -20.62 42.06
N ILE A 340 -30.05 -20.23 43.28
CA ILE A 340 -29.54 -20.89 44.47
C ILE A 340 -30.19 -22.27 44.44
N ASP A 341 -29.40 -23.28 44.09
CA ASP A 341 -29.82 -24.68 44.18
C ASP A 341 -30.09 -25.00 45.65
N LYS A 342 -31.37 -25.00 46.01
CA LYS A 342 -31.85 -25.53 47.28
C LYS A 342 -32.04 -27.05 47.12
N GLY A 343 -30.97 -27.79 47.43
CA GLY A 343 -30.97 -29.24 47.56
C GLY A 343 -30.71 -29.69 49.00
N VAL A 344 -31.80 -29.74 49.78
CA VAL A 344 -32.17 -30.70 50.83
C VAL A 344 -31.08 -31.58 51.50
N VAL A 345 -30.91 -31.31 52.81
CA VAL A 345 -30.90 -32.22 53.98
C VAL A 345 -29.89 -33.37 54.03
N LEU A 346 -28.99 -33.29 55.02
CA LEU A 346 -28.65 -34.46 55.84
C LEU A 346 -28.59 -34.05 57.33
N VAL A 347 -29.62 -34.45 58.06
CA VAL A 347 -29.64 -34.49 59.52
C VAL A 347 -28.67 -35.58 59.97
N ARG A 348 -27.71 -35.25 60.84
CA ARG A 348 -27.23 -36.17 61.86
C ARG A 348 -26.86 -35.41 63.12
N SER A 349 -27.66 -35.68 64.15
CA SER A 349 -27.44 -35.39 65.56
C SER A 349 -26.12 -35.99 66.05
N GLY A 350 -25.43 -35.29 66.94
CA GLY A 350 -24.35 -35.89 67.73
C GLY A 350 -23.44 -34.91 68.46
N GLY A 351 -23.91 -34.40 69.60
CA GLY A 351 -23.09 -34.37 70.81
C GLY A 351 -22.08 -33.22 71.00
N SER A 352 -22.31 -32.52 72.11
CA SER A 352 -21.30 -32.21 73.13
C SER A 352 -20.65 -30.82 73.14
N SER A 353 -21.19 -30.03 74.07
CA SER A 353 -20.50 -29.25 75.11
C SER A 353 -19.65 -28.03 74.72
N GLN A 354 -20.09 -26.86 75.19
CA GLN A 354 -19.25 -25.98 76.00
C GLN A 354 -20.11 -25.06 76.89
N ILE A 355 -19.91 -25.18 78.20
CA ILE A 355 -20.30 -24.24 79.27
C ILE A 355 -19.00 -23.86 80.00
N GLN A 356 -19.00 -22.65 80.56
CA GLN A 356 -18.05 -21.95 81.44
C GLN A 356 -17.20 -20.90 80.71
N SER A 357 -17.39 -19.59 80.92
CA SER A 357 -17.61 -18.72 82.10
C SER A 357 -16.35 -18.30 82.84
N ASP A 358 -16.34 -17.00 83.14
CA ASP A 358 -15.57 -16.24 84.14
C ASP A 358 -14.11 -15.92 83.81
N GLY A 359 -13.52 -14.75 84.09
CA GLY A 359 -13.86 -13.47 84.73
C GLY A 359 -12.66 -12.54 84.39
N ILE A 360 -12.64 -11.21 84.56
CA ILE A 360 -13.11 -10.28 85.60
C ILE A 360 -13.41 -8.95 84.92
#